data_AF-A0A654D9L4-F1
#
_entry.id   AF-A0A654D9L4-F1
#
_cell.length_a   1.000
_cell.length_b   1.000
_cell.length_c   1.000
_cell.angle_alpha   90.00
_cell.angle_beta   90.00
_cell.angle_gamma   90.00
#
_symmetry.space_group_name_H-M   'P 1'
#
loop_
_entity.id
_entity.type
_entity.pdbx_description
1 polymer ?
#
loop_
_entity_poly.entity_id
_entity_poly.type
_entity_poly.pdbx_seq_one_letter_code
_entity_poly.pdbx_strand_id
1 'polypeptide(L)'
;MRVSCEHKDKIIELRKSGVQFQEISEQTGISYNTIKSICYRNGAYRQNVVSMKKQMETDRLTMTSKEVAAKYNRTIRAVNQAMQDSPLKDKFKFPSGKKPKPHKLKKEKVISEKPNRKLKKIDKKSAGVKEDLLQKMNKGEIKLLKGETVFKTKVHDVTKQRQISLRDPKNTIIFVKLSDTRSDEEIRNQFLNR
;
A
#
# COMPACT_ATOMS: atom_id res chain seq x y z
N MET A 1 -21.31 22.55 36.23
CA MET A 1 -20.34 22.53 37.36
C MET A 1 -19.09 23.29 36.96
N ARG A 2 -18.68 24.29 37.73
CA ARG A 2 -17.38 24.96 37.52
C ARG A 2 -16.30 24.16 38.26
N VAL A 3 -15.25 23.75 37.54
CA VAL A 3 -14.10 23.02 38.12
C VAL A 3 -13.19 24.03 38.82
N SER A 4 -12.83 23.78 40.08
CA SER A 4 -11.93 24.66 40.85
C SER A 4 -10.53 24.68 40.24
N CYS A 5 -9.74 25.73 40.52
CA CYS A 5 -8.39 25.86 39.98
C CYS A 5 -7.47 24.71 40.44
N GLU A 6 -7.54 24.32 41.71
CA GLU A 6 -6.77 23.20 42.28
C GLU A 6 -7.01 21.88 41.54
N HIS A 7 -8.26 21.61 41.16
CA HIS A 7 -8.58 20.39 40.41
C HIS A 7 -7.99 20.44 38.99
N LYS A 8 -7.91 21.62 38.37
CA LYS A 8 -7.29 21.77 37.04
C LYS A 8 -5.79 21.50 37.11
N ASP A 9 -5.11 22.02 38.14
CA ASP A 9 -3.67 21.84 38.29
C ASP A 9 -3.32 20.37 38.53
N LYS A 10 -4.08 19.70 39.42
CA LYS A 10 -3.94 18.25 39.65
C LYS A 10 -4.16 17.43 38.38
N ILE A 11 -5.17 17.77 37.56
CA ILE A 11 -5.42 17.13 36.26
C ILE A 11 -4.21 17.31 35.33
N ILE A 12 -3.63 18.52 35.27
CA ILE A 12 -2.50 18.84 34.39
C ILE A 12 -1.25 18.07 34.82
N GLU A 13 -0.98 17.99 36.12
CA GLU A 13 0.15 17.24 36.67
C GLU A 13 0.04 15.75 36.38
N LEU A 14 -1.11 15.14 36.67
CA LEU A 14 -1.39 13.74 36.33
C LEU A 14 -1.25 13.48 34.83
N ARG A 15 -1.59 14.47 33.99
CA ARG A 15 -1.44 14.32 32.55
C ARG A 15 0.01 14.39 32.10
N LYS A 16 0.82 15.25 32.72
CA LYS A 16 2.26 15.35 32.46
C LYS A 16 2.99 14.09 32.90
N SER A 17 2.63 13.50 34.04
CA SER A 17 3.17 12.21 34.50
C SER A 17 2.77 11.03 33.61
N GLY A 18 1.78 11.23 32.73
CA GLY A 18 1.47 10.36 31.61
C GLY A 18 0.30 9.39 31.85
N VAL A 19 -0.52 9.65 32.86
CA VAL A 19 -1.76 8.94 33.19
C VAL A 19 -2.80 9.13 32.08
N GLN A 20 -3.66 8.13 31.83
CA GLN A 20 -4.72 8.23 30.81
C GLN A 20 -5.91 9.07 31.29
N PHE A 21 -6.66 9.67 30.37
CA PHE A 21 -7.82 10.48 30.73
C PHE A 21 -8.90 9.69 31.49
N GLN A 22 -9.05 8.38 31.23
CA GLN A 22 -9.94 7.51 31.98
C GLN A 22 -9.49 7.36 33.43
N GLU A 23 -8.23 7.00 33.66
CA GLU A 23 -7.63 6.89 35.00
C GLU A 23 -7.72 8.23 35.78
N ILE A 24 -7.50 9.38 35.12
CA ILE A 24 -7.67 10.70 35.75
C ILE A 24 -9.14 10.92 36.13
N SER A 25 -10.08 10.48 35.27
CA SER A 25 -11.52 10.60 35.52
C SER A 25 -11.95 9.80 36.73
N GLU A 26 -11.46 8.57 36.85
CA GLU A 26 -11.68 7.70 38.01
C GLU A 26 -11.08 8.29 39.30
N GLN A 27 -9.86 8.83 39.22
CA GLN A 27 -9.16 9.41 40.39
C GLN A 27 -9.76 10.74 40.87
N THR A 28 -10.27 11.57 39.96
CA THR A 28 -10.75 12.92 40.29
C THR A 28 -12.28 13.01 40.37
N GLY A 29 -13.00 11.99 39.93
CA GLY A 29 -14.47 12.01 39.82
C GLY A 29 -15.00 12.98 38.76
N ILE A 30 -14.14 13.60 37.96
CA ILE A 30 -14.53 14.56 36.93
C ILE A 30 -14.78 13.82 35.61
N SER A 31 -15.81 14.25 34.87
CA SER A 31 -16.11 13.63 33.58
C SER A 31 -14.93 13.67 32.60
N TYR A 32 -14.77 12.57 31.86
CA TYR A 32 -13.73 12.41 30.84
C TYR A 32 -13.66 13.60 29.85
N ASN A 33 -14.79 14.09 29.36
CA ASN A 33 -14.85 15.18 28.38
C ASN A 33 -14.35 16.51 28.96
N THR A 34 -14.62 16.75 30.24
CA THR A 34 -14.14 17.93 30.96
C THR A 34 -12.62 17.90 31.09
N ILE A 35 -12.06 16.76 31.53
CA ILE A 35 -10.62 16.56 31.65
C ILE A 35 -9.94 16.75 30.29
N LYS A 36 -10.46 16.10 29.25
CA LYS A 36 -9.95 16.22 27.87
C LYS A 36 -9.91 17.69 27.41
N SER A 37 -10.97 18.44 27.67
CA SER A 37 -11.05 19.87 27.32
C SER A 37 -10.06 20.73 28.10
N ILE A 38 -9.89 20.48 29.40
CA ILE A 38 -8.92 21.19 30.25
C ILE A 38 -7.50 20.94 29.77
N CYS A 39 -7.13 19.69 29.50
CA CYS A 39 -5.79 19.34 29.05
C CYS A 39 -5.46 19.95 27.70
N TYR A 40 -6.39 19.96 26.73
CA TYR A 40 -6.13 20.55 25.42
C TYR A 40 -5.99 22.08 25.47
N ARG A 41 -6.83 22.77 26.25
CA ARG A 41 -6.73 24.23 26.39
C ARG A 41 -5.41 24.66 27.03
N ASN A 42 -4.86 23.84 27.91
CA ASN A 42 -3.59 24.11 28.58
C ASN A 42 -2.37 23.52 27.86
N GLY A 43 -2.54 22.90 26.68
CA GLY A 43 -1.44 22.25 25.96
C GLY A 43 -0.77 21.11 26.74
N ALA A 44 -1.47 20.52 27.72
CA ALA A 44 -0.96 19.44 28.55
C ALA A 44 -1.05 18.10 27.78
N TYR A 45 -0.16 17.93 26.81
CA TYR A 45 -0.02 16.69 26.06
C TYR A 45 0.75 15.65 26.88
N ARG A 46 0.51 14.37 26.57
CA ARG A 46 1.16 13.24 27.26
C ARG A 46 2.67 13.26 26.96
N GLN A 47 3.49 13.60 27.95
CA GLN A 47 4.96 13.67 27.77
C GLN A 47 5.59 12.28 27.54
N ASN A 48 4.99 11.21 28.08
CA ASN A 48 5.56 9.85 28.04
C ASN A 48 5.63 9.19 26.66
N VAL A 49 5.07 9.76 25.59
CA VAL A 49 5.18 9.15 24.26
C VAL A 49 6.60 9.30 23.70
N VAL A 50 7.26 10.43 23.99
CA VAL A 50 8.62 10.70 23.49
C VAL A 50 9.67 9.88 24.25
N SER A 51 9.50 9.70 25.56
CA SER A 51 10.42 8.91 26.39
C SER A 51 10.38 7.43 26.02
N MET A 52 9.18 6.86 25.85
CA MET A 52 8.99 5.47 25.42
C MET A 52 9.61 5.21 24.04
N LYS A 53 9.45 6.14 23.09
CA LYS A 53 10.04 6.00 21.76
C LYS A 53 11.56 5.84 21.84
N LYS A 54 12.25 6.71 22.60
CA LYS A 54 13.71 6.64 22.77
C LYS A 54 14.16 5.32 23.41
N GLN A 55 13.44 4.84 24.42
CA GLN A 55 13.75 3.55 25.05
C GLN A 55 13.54 2.37 24.10
N MET A 56 12.48 2.42 23.28
CA MET A 56 12.25 1.41 22.24
C MET A 56 13.34 1.46 21.15
N GLU A 57 13.86 2.63 20.81
CA GLU A 57 14.99 2.79 19.88
C GLU A 57 16.26 2.13 20.42
N THR A 58 16.60 2.36 21.70
CA THR A 58 17.75 1.72 22.35
C THR A 58 17.59 0.20 22.43
N ASP A 59 16.40 -0.27 22.80
CA ASP A 59 16.11 -1.71 22.86
C ASP A 59 16.13 -2.37 21.48
N ARG A 60 15.73 -1.67 20.40
CA ARG A 60 15.76 -2.22 19.04
C ARG A 60 17.18 -2.46 18.50
N LEU A 61 18.19 -1.87 19.12
CA LEU A 61 19.60 -2.18 18.82
C LEU A 61 20.00 -3.57 19.35
N THR A 62 19.45 -4.01 20.49
CA THR A 62 19.83 -5.27 21.15
C THR A 62 18.81 -6.41 20.93
N MET A 63 17.53 -6.07 20.78
CA MET A 63 16.38 -6.98 20.72
C MET A 63 15.62 -6.90 19.39
N THR A 64 14.96 -7.99 18.99
CA THR A 64 14.13 -8.01 17.77
C THR A 64 12.80 -7.24 17.96
N SER A 65 12.14 -6.80 16.88
CA SER A 65 10.84 -6.09 16.99
C SER A 65 9.78 -6.92 17.74
N LYS A 66 9.88 -8.25 17.70
CA LYS A 66 8.96 -9.16 18.40
C LYS A 66 9.19 -9.14 19.92
N GLU A 67 10.45 -9.15 20.36
CA GLU A 67 10.81 -9.06 21.77
C GLU A 67 10.45 -7.69 22.36
N VAL A 68 10.77 -6.60 21.64
CA VAL A 68 10.40 -5.24 22.06
C VAL A 68 8.87 -5.09 22.15
N ALA A 69 8.14 -5.64 21.18
CA ALA A 69 6.67 -5.67 21.22
C ALA A 69 6.14 -6.36 22.49
N ALA A 70 6.73 -7.49 22.89
CA ALA A 70 6.37 -8.20 24.11
C ALA A 70 6.72 -7.38 25.38
N LYS A 71 7.93 -6.81 25.47
CA LYS A 71 8.38 -6.01 26.62
C LYS A 71 7.47 -4.82 26.93
N TYR A 72 6.97 -4.16 25.89
CA TYR A 72 6.12 -2.96 26.03
C TYR A 72 4.62 -3.24 25.86
N ASN A 73 4.20 -4.50 25.75
CA ASN A 73 2.80 -4.89 25.48
C ASN A 73 2.19 -4.16 24.27
N ARG A 74 2.95 -4.09 23.17
CA ARG A 74 2.54 -3.44 21.91
C ARG A 74 2.51 -4.43 20.77
N THR A 75 1.73 -4.11 19.73
CA THR A 75 1.78 -4.90 18.49
C THR A 75 3.07 -4.62 17.73
N ILE A 76 3.58 -5.63 17.02
CA ILE A 76 4.78 -5.50 16.19
C ILE A 76 4.64 -4.35 15.17
N ARG A 77 3.44 -4.19 14.60
CA ARG A 77 3.12 -3.08 13.68
C ARG A 77 3.30 -1.71 14.34
N ALA A 78 2.81 -1.54 15.57
CA ALA A 78 2.95 -0.28 16.30
C ALA A 78 4.42 0.05 16.59
N VAL A 79 5.21 -0.95 17.01
CA VAL A 79 6.66 -0.81 17.19
C VAL A 79 7.31 -0.36 15.87
N ASN A 80 7.05 -1.07 14.78
CA ASN A 80 7.65 -0.74 13.49
C ASN A 80 7.24 0.66 12.97
N GLN A 81 5.99 1.07 13.19
CA GLN A 81 5.50 2.40 12.80
C GLN A 81 6.20 3.51 13.60
N ALA A 82 6.33 3.35 14.92
CA ALA A 82 7.02 4.33 15.78
C ALA A 82 8.51 4.50 15.39
N MET A 83 9.11 3.45 14.85
CA MET A 83 10.51 3.39 14.47
C MET A 83 10.80 3.80 13.01
N GLN A 84 9.78 4.15 12.21
CA GLN A 84 9.97 4.46 10.79
C GLN A 84 10.90 5.66 10.56
N ASP A 85 10.80 6.67 11.43
CA ASP A 85 11.54 7.94 11.34
C ASP A 85 12.79 7.96 12.22
N SER A 86 13.20 6.81 12.76
CA SER A 86 14.37 6.75 13.63
C SER A 86 15.67 6.86 12.82
N PRO A 87 16.65 7.69 13.23
CA PRO A 87 17.93 7.79 12.54
C PRO A 87 18.76 6.50 12.63
N LEU A 88 18.45 5.61 13.58
CA LEU A 88 19.19 4.37 13.82
C LEU A 88 18.54 3.14 13.15
N LYS A 89 17.54 3.34 12.29
CA LYS A 89 16.73 2.27 11.71
C LYS A 89 17.53 1.18 11.01
N ASP A 90 18.63 1.56 10.36
CA ASP A 90 19.50 0.62 9.63
C ASP A 90 20.33 -0.26 10.55
N LYS A 91 20.53 0.16 11.81
CA LYS A 91 21.32 -0.58 12.82
C LYS A 91 20.46 -1.51 13.68
N PHE A 92 19.14 -1.54 13.48
CA PHE A 92 18.28 -2.37 14.30
C PHE A 92 18.50 -3.86 14.05
N LYS A 93 18.35 -4.65 15.11
CA LYS A 93 18.47 -6.11 15.03
C LYS A 93 17.33 -6.70 14.19
N PHE A 94 17.68 -7.47 13.17
CA PHE A 94 16.73 -8.24 12.36
C PHE A 94 16.82 -9.73 12.73
N PRO A 95 15.70 -10.48 12.65
CA PRO A 95 15.75 -11.94 12.79
C PRO A 95 16.68 -12.53 11.72
N SER A 96 17.54 -13.47 12.13
CA SER A 96 18.47 -14.17 11.25
C SER A 96 17.71 -14.79 10.06
N GLY A 97 18.26 -14.65 8.85
CA GLY A 97 17.66 -15.18 7.62
C GLY A 97 16.73 -14.23 6.84
N LYS A 98 16.42 -13.04 7.37
CA LYS A 98 15.66 -12.00 6.63
C LYS A 98 16.43 -10.69 6.59
N LYS A 99 17.55 -10.64 5.86
CA LYS A 99 18.16 -9.34 5.54
C LYS A 99 17.13 -8.52 4.74
N PRO A 100 16.88 -7.25 5.10
CA PRO A 100 16.02 -6.40 4.30
C PRO A 100 16.58 -6.37 2.88
N LYS A 101 15.72 -6.61 1.88
CA LYS A 101 16.14 -6.46 0.47
C LYS A 101 16.69 -5.04 0.34
N PRO A 102 17.90 -4.86 -0.23
CA PRO A 102 18.49 -3.53 -0.38
C PRO A 102 17.46 -2.62 -1.05
N HIS A 103 17.34 -1.39 -0.55
CA HIS A 103 16.41 -0.41 -1.10
C HIS A 103 16.72 -0.30 -2.59
N LYS A 104 15.86 -0.85 -3.46
CA LYS A 104 16.04 -0.71 -4.90
C LYS A 104 16.04 0.79 -5.15
N LEU A 105 17.19 1.34 -5.53
CA LEU A 105 17.28 2.71 -6.02
C LEU A 105 16.17 2.82 -7.05
N LYS A 106 15.23 3.75 -6.82
CA LYS A 106 14.16 3.98 -7.77
C LYS A 106 14.87 4.38 -9.05
N LYS A 107 14.97 3.46 -10.02
CA LYS A 107 15.36 3.82 -11.38
C LYS A 107 14.47 4.99 -11.73
N GLU A 108 15.09 6.13 -12.02
CA GLU A 108 14.40 7.34 -12.43
C GLU A 108 13.37 6.90 -13.46
N LYS A 109 12.09 7.03 -13.10
CA LYS A 109 11.03 6.71 -14.03
C LYS A 109 11.22 7.72 -15.15
N VAL A 110 11.71 7.27 -16.30
CA VAL A 110 11.50 7.98 -17.55
C VAL A 110 10.01 8.25 -17.61
N ILE A 111 9.65 9.52 -17.41
CA ILE A 111 8.28 9.99 -17.38
C ILE A 111 7.78 9.84 -18.80
N SER A 112 7.23 8.67 -19.15
CA SER A 112 6.35 8.61 -20.30
C SER A 112 5.12 9.41 -19.92
N GLU A 113 4.95 10.56 -20.57
CA GLU A 113 3.78 11.44 -20.47
C GLU A 113 2.52 10.64 -20.83
N LYS A 114 1.96 9.93 -19.86
CA LYS A 114 0.62 9.39 -20.02
C LYS A 114 -0.35 10.55 -19.79
N PRO A 115 -1.24 10.84 -20.75
CA PRO A 115 -2.19 11.95 -20.59
C PRO A 115 -3.08 11.67 -19.38
N ASN A 116 -3.07 12.60 -18.42
CA ASN A 116 -3.94 12.61 -17.26
C ASN A 116 -5.40 12.83 -17.70
N ARG A 117 -6.08 11.78 -18.18
CA ARG A 117 -7.53 11.81 -18.33
C ARG A 117 -8.16 11.73 -16.94
N LYS A 118 -8.39 12.90 -16.33
CA LYS A 118 -9.31 13.03 -15.19
C LYS A 118 -10.69 12.60 -15.69
N LEU A 119 -11.09 11.37 -15.38
CA LEU A 119 -12.48 10.93 -15.54
C LEU A 119 -13.34 11.81 -14.63
N LYS A 120 -14.03 12.80 -15.22
CA LYS A 120 -15.11 13.50 -14.54
C LYS A 120 -16.14 12.44 -14.17
N LYS A 121 -16.35 12.22 -12.86
CA LYS A 121 -17.49 11.43 -12.38
C LYS A 121 -18.75 12.18 -12.81
N ILE A 122 -19.47 11.64 -13.79
CA ILE A 122 -20.80 12.14 -14.15
C ILE A 122 -21.75 11.57 -13.11
N ASP A 123 -22.37 12.45 -12.33
CA ASP A 123 -23.39 12.07 -11.36
C ASP A 123 -24.59 11.48 -12.10
N LYS A 124 -24.84 10.18 -11.90
CA LYS A 124 -25.88 9.40 -12.59
C LYS A 124 -27.33 9.84 -12.28
N LYS A 125 -27.55 10.92 -11.52
CA LYS A 125 -28.87 11.32 -11.00
C LYS A 125 -29.64 12.32 -11.87
N SER A 126 -29.03 12.96 -12.88
CA SER A 126 -29.69 14.03 -13.64
C SER A 126 -30.10 13.67 -15.07
N ALA A 127 -29.75 12.48 -15.57
CA ALA A 127 -30.22 12.02 -16.88
C ALA A 127 -31.38 11.06 -16.67
N GLY A 128 -32.61 11.54 -16.85
CA GLY A 128 -33.84 10.74 -16.92
C GLY A 128 -33.81 9.79 -18.13
N VAL A 129 -32.94 8.78 -18.06
CA VAL A 129 -32.84 7.73 -19.07
C VAL A 129 -33.99 6.77 -18.81
N LYS A 130 -35.01 6.86 -19.64
CA LYS A 130 -36.09 5.88 -19.75
C LYS A 130 -35.46 4.48 -19.84
N GLU A 131 -35.78 3.60 -18.90
CA GLU A 131 -35.27 2.22 -18.85
C GLU A 131 -35.70 1.38 -20.07
N ASP A 132 -36.66 1.86 -20.86
CA ASP A 132 -37.25 1.16 -22.01
C ASP A 132 -36.32 1.00 -23.24
N LEU A 133 -35.10 1.55 -23.20
CA LEU A 133 -34.08 1.37 -24.26
C LEU A 133 -32.88 0.52 -23.83
N LEU A 134 -32.98 -0.21 -22.71
CA LEU A 134 -32.05 -1.28 -22.36
C LEU A 134 -32.33 -2.52 -23.23
N GLN A 135 -32.03 -2.42 -24.52
CA GLN A 135 -31.87 -3.61 -25.37
C GLN A 135 -30.87 -4.54 -24.68
N LYS A 136 -31.29 -5.79 -24.45
CA LYS A 136 -30.43 -6.87 -23.94
C LYS A 136 -29.27 -7.02 -24.92
N MET A 137 -28.12 -6.46 -24.56
CA MET A 137 -26.91 -6.62 -25.37
C MET A 137 -26.50 -8.09 -25.36
N ASN A 138 -26.26 -8.64 -26.54
CA ASN A 138 -25.69 -9.97 -26.65
C ASN A 138 -24.20 -9.91 -26.28
N LYS A 139 -23.72 -10.96 -25.61
CA LYS A 139 -22.31 -11.07 -25.20
C LYS A 139 -21.41 -11.00 -26.44
N GLY A 140 -20.70 -9.89 -26.63
CA GLY A 140 -19.81 -9.65 -27.79
C GLY A 140 -20.07 -8.33 -28.52
N GLU A 141 -21.19 -7.65 -28.25
CA GLU A 141 -21.47 -6.35 -28.86
C GLU A 141 -20.79 -5.21 -28.11
N ILE A 142 -20.10 -4.32 -28.84
CA ILE A 142 -19.47 -3.10 -28.30
C ILE A 142 -20.20 -1.89 -28.90
N LYS A 143 -20.74 -1.02 -28.04
CA LYS A 143 -21.34 0.25 -28.47
C LYS A 143 -20.23 1.23 -28.85
N LEU A 144 -20.12 1.53 -30.15
CA LEU A 144 -19.24 2.59 -30.64
C LEU A 144 -19.99 3.92 -30.60
N LEU A 145 -19.32 4.97 -30.14
CA LEU A 145 -19.89 6.32 -30.23
C LEU A 145 -19.76 6.84 -31.67
N LYS A 146 -20.65 7.75 -32.06
CA LYS A 146 -20.67 8.34 -33.41
C LYS A 146 -19.35 9.10 -33.64
N GLY A 147 -18.49 8.57 -34.50
CA GLY A 147 -17.16 9.11 -34.82
C GLY A 147 -15.97 8.27 -34.36
N GLU A 148 -16.19 7.18 -33.60
CA GLU A 148 -15.12 6.25 -33.22
C GLU A 148 -14.94 5.15 -34.27
N THR A 149 -13.74 5.04 -34.83
CA THR A 149 -13.36 3.93 -35.70
C THR A 149 -12.78 2.78 -34.88
N VAL A 150 -13.31 1.56 -35.03
CA VAL A 150 -12.66 0.37 -34.50
C VAL A 150 -11.36 0.17 -35.25
N PHE A 151 -10.24 0.41 -34.56
CA PHE A 151 -8.95 -0.04 -35.06
C PHE A 151 -9.01 -1.56 -35.13
N LYS A 152 -8.84 -2.12 -36.34
CA LYS A 152 -8.62 -3.56 -36.50
C LYS A 152 -7.46 -3.89 -35.56
N THR A 153 -7.74 -4.63 -34.49
CA THR A 153 -6.68 -5.19 -33.67
C THR A 153 -5.72 -5.88 -34.63
N LYS A 154 -4.40 -5.71 -34.46
CA LYS A 154 -3.43 -6.60 -35.07
C LYS A 154 -3.72 -7.99 -34.48
N VAL A 155 -4.71 -8.68 -35.02
CA VAL A 155 -5.03 -10.05 -34.69
C VAL A 155 -3.77 -10.81 -35.06
N HIS A 156 -3.08 -11.31 -34.04
CA HIS A 156 -2.04 -12.29 -34.25
C HIS A 156 -2.77 -13.49 -34.84
N ASP A 157 -2.69 -13.65 -36.15
CA ASP A 157 -3.51 -14.61 -36.87
C ASP A 157 -2.90 -16.00 -36.64
N VAL A 158 -3.30 -16.62 -35.54
CA VAL A 158 -2.81 -17.96 -35.13
C VAL A 158 -3.15 -18.99 -36.22
N THR A 159 -4.20 -18.73 -37.01
CA THR A 159 -4.56 -19.55 -38.18
C THR A 159 -3.55 -19.50 -39.32
N LYS A 160 -2.61 -18.55 -39.31
CA LYS A 160 -1.59 -18.37 -40.36
C LYS A 160 -0.19 -18.81 -39.93
N GLN A 161 -0.03 -19.26 -38.69
CA GLN A 161 1.27 -19.63 -38.15
C GLN A 161 1.20 -20.92 -37.33
N ARG A 162 2.17 -21.82 -37.52
CA ARG A 162 2.36 -22.99 -36.67
C ARG A 162 3.43 -22.71 -35.60
N GLN A 163 3.27 -23.34 -34.44
CA GLN A 163 4.17 -23.20 -33.29
C GLN A 163 5.20 -24.32 -33.30
N ILE A 164 6.48 -23.97 -33.16
CA ILE A 164 7.58 -24.93 -33.06
C ILE A 164 8.29 -24.70 -31.73
N SER A 165 8.28 -25.72 -30.87
CA SER A 165 9.05 -25.71 -29.62
C SER A 165 10.52 -26.05 -29.88
N LEU A 166 11.41 -25.26 -29.28
CA LEU A 166 12.84 -25.53 -29.22
C LEU A 166 13.17 -26.37 -27.99
N ARG A 167 14.18 -27.24 -28.09
CA ARG A 167 14.68 -28.08 -27.00
C ARG A 167 15.78 -27.38 -26.19
N ASP A 168 15.57 -26.09 -25.91
CA ASP A 168 16.50 -25.27 -25.14
C ASP A 168 16.12 -25.26 -23.66
N PRO A 169 17.06 -25.01 -22.72
CA PRO A 169 16.75 -24.88 -21.29
C PRO A 169 15.73 -23.76 -20.98
N LYS A 170 15.48 -22.85 -21.93
CA LYS A 170 14.52 -21.76 -21.82
C LYS A 170 13.13 -22.09 -22.39
N ASN A 171 12.92 -23.26 -22.98
CA ASN A 171 11.66 -23.68 -23.63
C ASN A 171 11.10 -22.61 -24.59
N THR A 172 11.94 -22.10 -25.48
CA THR A 172 11.57 -21.05 -26.44
C THR A 172 10.58 -21.60 -27.47
N ILE A 173 9.59 -20.79 -27.86
CA ILE A 173 8.60 -21.12 -28.90
C ILE A 173 8.80 -20.17 -30.09
N ILE A 174 8.92 -20.73 -31.28
CA ILE A 174 9.00 -20.00 -32.55
C ILE A 174 7.64 -20.09 -33.27
N PHE A 175 7.17 -18.96 -33.79
CA PHE A 175 6.00 -18.91 -34.66
C PHE A 175 6.45 -18.82 -36.11
N VAL A 176 6.11 -19.82 -36.92
CA VAL A 176 6.47 -19.91 -38.34
C VAL A 176 5.20 -19.87 -39.19
N LYS A 177 5.26 -19.24 -40.37
CA LYS A 177 4.12 -19.18 -41.29
C LYS A 177 3.72 -20.59 -41.73
N LEU A 178 2.42 -20.87 -41.85
CA LEU A 178 1.91 -22.15 -42.35
C LEU A 178 2.31 -22.46 -43.80
N SER A 179 2.64 -21.43 -44.58
CA SER A 179 3.15 -21.57 -45.95
C SER A 179 4.59 -22.10 -46.03
N ASP A 180 5.28 -22.25 -44.90
CA ASP A 180 6.66 -22.73 -44.87
C ASP A 180 6.69 -24.25 -45.04
N THR A 181 7.31 -24.71 -46.13
CA THR A 181 7.41 -26.13 -46.50
C THR A 181 8.50 -26.88 -45.73
N ARG A 182 9.36 -26.17 -44.99
CA ARG A 182 10.45 -26.78 -44.24
C ARG A 182 9.94 -27.68 -43.12
N SER A 183 10.71 -28.71 -42.77
CA SER A 183 10.39 -29.58 -41.64
C SER A 183 10.64 -28.87 -40.30
N ASP A 184 9.95 -29.29 -39.23
CA ASP A 184 10.13 -28.70 -37.91
C ASP A 184 11.58 -28.91 -37.39
N GLU A 185 12.25 -29.97 -37.83
CA GLU A 185 13.65 -30.25 -37.47
C GLU A 185 14.64 -29.33 -38.20
N GLU A 186 14.42 -29.05 -39.48
CA GLU A 186 15.23 -28.07 -40.23
C GLU A 186 15.17 -26.69 -39.58
N ILE A 187 13.98 -26.27 -39.14
CA ILE A 187 13.77 -24.98 -38.50
C ILE A 187 14.46 -24.94 -37.13
N ARG A 188 14.39 -26.03 -36.36
CA ARG A 188 15.12 -26.14 -35.08
C ARG A 188 16.63 -26.04 -35.29
N ASN A 189 17.18 -26.80 -36.24
CA ASN A 189 18.61 -26.81 -36.53
C ASN A 189 19.10 -25.45 -37.03
N GLN A 190 18.33 -24.78 -37.89
CA GLN A 190 18.67 -23.43 -38.36
C GLN A 190 18.72 -22.41 -37.21
N PHE A 191 17.82 -22.52 -36.23
CA PHE A 191 17.78 -21.59 -35.11
C PHE A 191 18.88 -21.88 -34.09
N LEU A 192 19.22 -23.15 -33.86
CA LEU A 192 20.28 -23.57 -32.94
C LEU A 192 21.68 -23.28 -33.47
N ASN A 193 21.87 -23.31 -34.79
CA ASN A 193 23.15 -23.03 -35.46
C ASN A 193 23.41 -21.53 -35.68
N ARG A 194 22.57 -20.65 -35.14
CA ARG A 194 22.63 -19.19 -35.29
C ARG A 194 23.24 -18.53 -34.07
#